data_AF-A0AAW3AFA6-F1
#
_entry.id   AF-A0AAW3AFA6-F1
#
_cell.length_a   1.000
_cell.length_b   1.000
_cell.length_c   1.000
_cell.angle_alpha   90.00
_cell.angle_beta   90.00
_cell.angle_gamma   90.00
#
_symmetry.space_group_name_H-M   'P 1'
#
loop_
_entity.id
_entity.type
_entity.pdbx_description
1 polymer ?
#
loop_
_entity_poly.entity_id
_entity_poly.type
_entity_poly.pdbx_seq_one_letter_code
_entity_poly.pdbx_strand_id
1 'polypeptide(L)'
;MKQLLSPKTARHARLFRLANSLASQKGVPQSDGERLSWVNSHVKRTQDMELSRAEEALRERMMPLEVGDNAVITNNQATHGNLFHFREYPMYPGEYVPAGHNTLSSLKDELRSDLTAQSLKEAWMRVSGGMYFKSIDDYYASVDGLDEEQLGEIVSALLPDLRKYESQALVTKVLESLSKPADSPSRQLSRTITADAVGLDNAPGHYTNFLEWMGRMTETKAFKTEHALFEFTRRKFNRDDVRVMFENYNLMSKATLEADSSDSYSHFYTVLNDFSRKVAGEDTRHQIGVRIDPAEVDPETGIAVGHGRADGQKYMFTALIRENRDHNGSITLLGKSLSVAFDDKSWLMEMVLMPFDEARLDFHDFDVSIISEGKAMPSLANEIAAFACRMAVANAITKLLPLARIPLKKSGLLSVDRRREPGQFPGFVDGKKNKRKFAKR
;
A
#
# COMPACT_ATOMS: atom_id res chain seq x y z
N MET A 1 -42.21 -26.30 42.14
CA MET A 1 -41.89 -26.76 40.77
C MET A 1 -40.44 -27.23 40.73
N LYS A 2 -40.13 -28.36 40.09
CA LYS A 2 -38.75 -28.87 39.95
C LYS A 2 -38.22 -28.52 38.55
N GLN A 3 -36.98 -28.03 38.43
CA GLN A 3 -36.32 -27.83 37.14
C GLN A 3 -35.48 -29.07 36.80
N LEU A 4 -35.57 -29.54 35.56
CA LEU A 4 -34.74 -30.63 35.06
C LEU A 4 -33.30 -30.16 34.85
N LEU A 5 -32.36 -30.93 35.38
CA LEU A 5 -30.92 -30.72 35.17
C LEU A 5 -30.45 -31.32 33.83
N SER A 6 -31.19 -32.23 33.22
CA SER A 6 -30.79 -32.82 31.93
C SER A 6 -30.72 -31.77 30.80
N PRO A 7 -29.92 -32.03 29.73
CA PRO A 7 -29.82 -31.14 28.58
C PRO A 7 -31.20 -30.74 28.01
N LYS A 8 -31.45 -29.44 27.89
CA LYS A 8 -32.79 -28.89 27.57
C LYS A 8 -33.13 -28.89 26.08
N THR A 9 -32.12 -28.69 25.22
CA THR A 9 -32.32 -28.60 23.75
C THR A 9 -31.33 -29.51 23.02
N ALA A 10 -31.59 -29.75 21.73
CA ALA A 10 -30.69 -30.54 20.89
C ALA A 10 -29.24 -29.98 20.86
N ARG A 11 -29.08 -28.65 20.91
CA ARG A 11 -27.76 -27.99 21.00
C ARG A 11 -27.04 -28.35 22.31
N HIS A 12 -27.75 -28.31 23.44
CA HIS A 12 -27.22 -28.76 24.74
C HIS A 12 -26.86 -30.25 24.73
N ALA A 13 -27.73 -31.11 24.19
CA ALA A 13 -27.48 -32.55 24.13
C ALA A 13 -26.24 -32.90 23.27
N ARG A 14 -26.05 -32.20 22.13
CA ARG A 14 -24.87 -32.37 21.27
C ARG A 14 -23.59 -31.92 21.96
N LEU A 15 -23.58 -30.73 22.55
CA LEU A 15 -22.41 -30.19 23.26
C LEU A 15 -22.08 -31.01 24.52
N PHE A 16 -23.09 -31.50 25.23
CA PHE A 16 -22.88 -32.37 26.39
C PHE A 16 -22.28 -33.71 25.99
N ARG A 17 -22.73 -34.32 24.88
CA ARG A 17 -22.10 -35.52 24.32
C ARG A 17 -20.64 -35.27 23.93
N LEU A 18 -20.34 -34.10 23.35
CA LEU A 18 -18.98 -33.69 23.01
C LEU A 18 -18.11 -33.50 24.28
N ALA A 19 -18.60 -32.79 25.29
CA ALA A 19 -17.90 -32.61 26.55
C ALA A 19 -17.57 -33.95 27.23
N ASN A 20 -18.47 -34.94 27.12
CA ASN A 20 -18.22 -36.29 27.61
C ASN A 20 -17.11 -36.99 26.82
N SER A 21 -17.05 -36.80 25.50
CA SER A 21 -15.96 -37.35 24.68
C SER A 21 -14.59 -36.72 24.97
N LEU A 22 -14.59 -35.48 25.49
CA LEU A 22 -13.38 -34.73 25.86
C LEU A 22 -12.99 -34.91 27.34
N ALA A 23 -13.79 -35.62 28.14
CA ALA A 23 -13.60 -35.71 29.60
C ALA A 23 -12.24 -36.30 30.03
N SER A 24 -11.57 -37.05 29.15
CA SER A 24 -10.23 -37.59 29.38
C SER A 24 -9.10 -36.57 29.19
N GLN A 25 -9.40 -35.35 28.69
CA GLN A 25 -8.40 -34.32 28.42
C GLN A 25 -8.14 -33.41 29.63
N LYS A 26 -6.93 -32.86 29.71
CA LYS A 26 -6.50 -31.96 30.78
C LYS A 26 -7.32 -30.67 30.76
N GLY A 27 -7.78 -30.22 31.94
CA GLY A 27 -8.57 -28.98 32.09
C GLY A 27 -10.07 -29.13 31.83
N VAL A 28 -10.54 -30.32 31.42
CA VAL A 28 -11.97 -30.61 31.23
C VAL A 28 -12.61 -31.06 32.54
N PRO A 29 -13.81 -30.55 32.92
CA PRO A 29 -14.47 -30.93 34.16
C PRO A 29 -14.82 -32.42 34.21
N GLN A 30 -14.50 -33.06 35.34
CA GLN A 30 -14.69 -34.50 35.52
C GLN A 30 -16.12 -34.85 35.94
N SER A 31 -16.82 -33.96 36.64
CA SER A 31 -18.20 -34.22 37.07
C SER A 31 -19.23 -33.87 35.98
N ASP A 32 -20.28 -34.69 35.88
CA ASP A 32 -21.41 -34.42 34.96
C ASP A 32 -22.10 -33.10 35.28
N GLY A 33 -22.15 -32.69 36.56
CA GLY A 33 -22.74 -31.43 36.99
C GLY A 33 -21.96 -30.21 36.51
N GLU A 34 -20.63 -30.22 36.60
CA GLU A 34 -19.79 -29.14 36.07
C GLU A 34 -19.83 -29.10 34.54
N ARG A 35 -19.79 -30.27 33.87
CA ARG A 35 -19.93 -30.35 32.40
C ARG A 35 -21.26 -29.78 31.93
N LEU A 36 -22.34 -30.07 32.64
CA LEU A 36 -23.65 -29.51 32.35
C LEU A 36 -23.68 -27.98 32.54
N SER A 37 -23.07 -27.46 33.62
CA SER A 37 -22.94 -26.02 33.86
C SER A 37 -22.13 -25.32 32.75
N TRP A 38 -21.03 -25.94 32.33
CA TRP A 38 -20.18 -25.47 31.24
C TRP A 38 -20.93 -25.40 29.91
N VAL A 39 -21.65 -26.46 29.56
CA VAL A 39 -22.47 -26.53 28.33
C VAL A 39 -23.56 -25.46 28.34
N ASN A 40 -24.28 -25.30 29.45
CA ASN A 40 -25.32 -24.28 29.57
C ASN A 40 -24.74 -22.86 29.40
N SER A 41 -23.58 -22.59 29.99
CA SER A 41 -22.90 -21.30 29.88
C SER A 41 -22.37 -21.05 28.46
N HIS A 42 -21.86 -22.09 27.78
CA HIS A 42 -21.40 -21.98 26.40
C HIS A 42 -22.56 -21.67 25.45
N VAL A 43 -23.71 -22.36 25.59
CA VAL A 43 -24.91 -22.04 24.79
C VAL A 43 -25.36 -20.61 25.05
N LYS A 44 -25.38 -20.16 26.31
CA LYS A 44 -25.72 -18.77 26.66
C LYS A 44 -24.76 -17.76 26.00
N ARG A 45 -23.45 -17.99 26.05
CA ARG A 45 -22.44 -17.16 25.36
C ARG A 45 -22.69 -17.09 23.85
N THR A 46 -23.00 -18.22 23.20
CA THR A 46 -23.27 -18.20 21.75
C THR A 46 -24.50 -17.37 21.40
N GLN A 47 -25.56 -17.46 22.21
CA GLN A 47 -26.76 -16.65 22.04
C GLN A 47 -26.48 -15.15 22.26
N ASP A 48 -25.63 -14.82 23.24
CA ASP A 48 -25.20 -13.44 23.50
C ASP A 48 -24.39 -12.86 22.33
N MET A 49 -23.47 -13.64 21.74
CA MET A 49 -22.76 -13.25 20.52
C MET A 49 -23.70 -13.09 19.31
N GLU A 50 -24.68 -13.98 19.15
CA GLU A 50 -25.72 -13.86 18.11
C GLU A 50 -26.55 -12.58 18.30
N LEU A 51 -26.89 -12.24 19.55
CA LEU A 51 -27.60 -11.01 19.90
C LEU A 51 -26.77 -9.76 19.57
N SER A 52 -25.49 -9.73 19.96
CA SER A 52 -24.59 -8.61 19.65
C SER A 52 -24.44 -8.41 18.14
N ARG A 53 -24.31 -9.48 17.35
CA ARG A 53 -24.27 -9.38 15.87
C ARG A 53 -25.56 -8.82 15.29
N ALA A 54 -26.72 -9.23 15.81
CA ALA A 54 -28.01 -8.72 15.38
C ALA A 54 -28.20 -7.24 15.75
N GLU A 55 -27.73 -6.85 16.93
CA GLU A 55 -27.72 -5.46 17.40
C GLU A 55 -26.83 -4.58 16.51
N GLU A 56 -25.60 -4.99 16.21
CA GLU A 56 -24.69 -4.23 15.35
C GLU A 56 -25.23 -4.10 13.92
N ALA A 57 -25.88 -5.13 13.37
CA ALA A 57 -26.53 -5.06 12.06
C ALA A 57 -27.71 -4.05 12.02
N LEU A 58 -28.39 -3.84 13.16
CA LEU A 58 -29.41 -2.80 13.28
C LEU A 58 -28.78 -1.42 13.47
N ARG A 59 -27.73 -1.31 14.28
CA ARG A 59 -26.99 -0.06 14.55
C ARG A 59 -26.30 0.48 13.30
N GLU A 60 -25.68 -0.37 12.49
CA GLU A 60 -24.96 0.02 11.27
C GLU A 60 -25.84 0.88 10.33
N ARG A 61 -27.13 0.57 10.25
CA ARG A 61 -28.11 1.32 9.45
C ARG A 61 -28.50 2.68 10.03
N MET A 62 -28.30 2.86 11.34
CA MET A 62 -28.64 4.07 12.10
C MET A 62 -27.40 4.90 12.45
N MET A 63 -26.21 4.47 12.03
CA MET A 63 -24.95 5.17 12.30
C MET A 63 -25.03 6.59 11.73
N PRO A 64 -24.89 7.64 12.55
CA PRO A 64 -24.81 9.00 12.04
C PRO A 64 -23.52 9.14 11.22
N LEU A 65 -23.64 9.66 10.01
CA LEU A 65 -22.48 9.98 9.16
C LEU A 65 -21.82 11.31 9.57
N GLU A 66 -22.47 12.08 10.44
CA GLU A 66 -22.07 13.44 10.80
C GLU A 66 -21.46 13.50 12.19
N VAL A 67 -20.17 13.80 12.22
CA VAL A 67 -19.46 14.16 13.44
C VAL A 67 -19.58 15.68 13.62
N GLY A 68 -20.51 16.10 14.47
CA GLY A 68 -20.59 17.45 15.07
C GLY A 68 -21.70 18.36 14.53
N ASP A 69 -22.30 19.16 15.42
CA ASP A 69 -23.34 20.17 15.16
C ASP A 69 -22.94 21.30 14.17
N ASN A 70 -21.74 21.22 13.57
CA ASN A 70 -21.24 22.11 12.53
C ASN A 70 -21.03 21.42 11.17
N ALA A 71 -21.35 20.13 11.05
CA ALA A 71 -21.45 19.48 9.75
C ALA A 71 -22.72 20.01 9.08
N VAL A 72 -22.59 21.08 8.32
CA VAL A 72 -23.67 21.56 7.46
C VAL A 72 -24.02 20.42 6.52
N ILE A 73 -25.13 19.72 6.81
CA ILE A 73 -25.86 18.94 5.82
C ILE A 73 -26.35 19.94 4.79
N THR A 74 -25.48 20.26 3.84
CA THR A 74 -25.94 20.69 2.55
C THR A 74 -26.56 19.46 1.91
N ASN A 75 -27.81 19.16 2.30
CA ASN A 75 -28.75 18.39 1.50
C ASN A 75 -29.15 19.21 0.26
N ASN A 76 -28.15 19.77 -0.42
CA ASN A 76 -28.20 20.17 -1.80
C ASN A 76 -27.46 19.08 -2.53
N GLN A 77 -28.20 18.31 -3.32
CA GLN A 77 -27.67 17.47 -4.36
C GLN A 77 -26.49 18.17 -5.04
N ALA A 78 -25.31 17.67 -4.72
CA ALA A 78 -24.03 18.06 -5.28
C ALA A 78 -23.87 17.50 -6.71
N THR A 79 -24.82 17.82 -7.59
CA THR A 79 -24.66 17.67 -9.05
C THR A 79 -23.95 18.92 -9.55
N HIS A 80 -22.73 19.16 -9.07
CA HIS A 80 -22.10 20.48 -9.14
C HIS A 80 -21.78 20.92 -10.59
N GLY A 81 -22.41 22.01 -11.03
CA GLY A 81 -21.95 22.80 -12.17
C GLY A 81 -20.78 23.71 -11.78
N ASN A 82 -20.17 24.37 -12.78
CA ASN A 82 -19.13 25.36 -12.54
C ASN A 82 -19.62 26.50 -11.62
N LEU A 83 -18.68 27.19 -10.95
CA LEU A 83 -18.96 28.36 -10.10
C LEU A 83 -19.72 29.48 -10.82
N PHE A 84 -19.55 29.56 -12.15
CA PHE A 84 -20.23 30.51 -13.02
C PHE A 84 -20.78 29.78 -14.25
N HIS A 85 -21.90 30.27 -14.76
CA HIS A 85 -22.45 29.87 -16.06
C HIS A 85 -22.14 30.94 -17.09
N PHE A 86 -20.97 30.83 -17.72
CA PHE A 86 -20.60 31.66 -18.86
C PHE A 86 -21.08 31.06 -20.18
N ARG A 87 -21.16 31.89 -21.22
CA ARG A 87 -21.24 31.39 -22.60
C ARG A 87 -19.88 30.85 -23.03
N GLU A 88 -19.86 30.04 -24.09
CA GLU A 88 -18.61 29.57 -24.70
C GLU A 88 -17.67 30.74 -25.00
N TYR A 89 -16.38 30.51 -24.76
CA TYR A 89 -15.36 31.52 -25.00
C TYR A 89 -15.24 31.81 -26.50
N PRO A 90 -14.99 33.06 -26.94
CA PRO A 90 -14.80 33.36 -28.35
C PRO A 90 -13.64 32.55 -28.95
N MET A 91 -13.83 32.04 -30.17
CA MET A 91 -12.75 31.34 -30.88
C MET A 91 -11.60 32.30 -31.21
N TYR A 92 -10.37 31.86 -30.98
CA TYR A 92 -9.20 32.66 -31.30
C TYR A 92 -9.02 32.82 -32.83
N PRO A 93 -8.40 33.91 -33.33
CA PRO A 93 -8.14 34.06 -34.75
C PRO A 93 -7.29 32.90 -35.30
N GLY A 94 -7.83 32.16 -36.27
CA GLY A 94 -7.19 30.98 -36.87
C GLY A 94 -7.54 29.65 -36.20
N GLU A 95 -8.30 29.66 -35.11
CA GLU A 95 -8.88 28.46 -34.51
C GLU A 95 -10.15 28.04 -35.27
N TYR A 96 -10.34 26.73 -35.47
CA TYR A 96 -11.54 26.17 -36.10
C TYR A 96 -11.83 24.78 -35.54
N VAL A 97 -13.11 24.38 -35.56
CA VAL A 97 -13.50 23.00 -35.25
C VAL A 97 -13.04 22.09 -36.38
N PRO A 98 -12.26 21.01 -36.10
CA PRO A 98 -11.79 20.10 -37.15
C PRO A 98 -12.93 19.52 -37.98
N ALA A 99 -12.72 19.41 -39.30
CA ALA A 99 -13.71 18.83 -40.20
C ALA A 99 -13.98 17.35 -39.84
N GLY A 100 -15.26 16.94 -39.89
CA GLY A 100 -15.67 15.57 -39.53
C GLY A 100 -15.77 15.30 -38.01
N HIS A 101 -15.51 16.30 -37.16
CA HIS A 101 -15.71 16.21 -35.72
C HIS A 101 -17.06 16.79 -35.30
N ASN A 102 -17.90 16.00 -34.63
CA ASN A 102 -19.14 16.50 -34.03
C ASN A 102 -18.86 17.03 -32.61
N THR A 103 -18.96 18.35 -32.43
CA THR A 103 -18.68 19.00 -31.12
C THR A 103 -19.75 18.69 -30.07
N LEU A 104 -21.00 18.51 -30.49
CA LEU A 104 -22.11 18.21 -29.59
C LEU A 104 -22.54 16.75 -29.82
N SER A 105 -21.81 15.83 -29.20
CA SER A 105 -22.19 14.41 -29.11
C SER A 105 -22.46 14.01 -27.66
N SER A 106 -23.36 13.05 -27.48
CA SER A 106 -23.76 12.50 -26.19
C SER A 106 -23.67 10.97 -26.17
N LEU A 107 -23.63 10.39 -24.97
CA LEU A 107 -23.68 8.93 -24.81
C LEU A 107 -25.06 8.33 -25.13
N LYS A 108 -26.09 9.16 -25.30
CA LYS A 108 -27.42 8.73 -25.75
C LYS A 108 -27.50 8.62 -27.28
N ASP A 109 -26.63 9.31 -28.00
CA ASP A 109 -26.66 9.35 -29.46
C ASP A 109 -26.33 7.98 -30.05
N GLU A 110 -26.64 7.75 -31.32
CA GLU A 110 -26.30 6.47 -31.97
C GLU A 110 -24.79 6.28 -32.10
N LEU A 111 -24.33 5.03 -32.02
CA LEU A 111 -22.92 4.72 -32.25
C LEU A 111 -22.60 4.88 -33.74
N ARG A 112 -21.54 5.62 -34.02
CA ARG A 112 -21.02 5.74 -35.39
C ARG A 112 -20.54 4.38 -35.90
N SER A 113 -20.67 4.17 -37.21
CA SER A 113 -20.32 2.90 -37.86
C SER A 113 -18.83 2.73 -38.14
N ASP A 114 -18.04 3.81 -38.05
CA ASP A 114 -16.60 3.82 -38.29
C ASP A 114 -15.80 3.53 -37.02
N LEU A 115 -14.58 3.01 -37.18
CA LEU A 115 -13.65 2.74 -36.08
C LEU A 115 -12.61 3.84 -35.99
N THR A 116 -12.95 4.92 -35.29
CA THR A 116 -12.04 6.03 -34.96
C THR A 116 -11.75 6.03 -33.47
N ALA A 117 -10.69 6.74 -33.05
CA ALA A 117 -10.42 6.91 -31.62
C ALA A 117 -11.61 7.53 -30.87
N GLN A 118 -12.39 8.42 -31.51
CA GLN A 118 -13.57 9.03 -30.89
C GLN A 118 -14.74 8.03 -30.78
N SER A 119 -15.09 7.34 -31.86
CA SER A 119 -16.20 6.38 -31.85
C SER A 119 -15.91 5.18 -30.93
N LEU A 120 -14.66 4.69 -30.91
CA LEU A 120 -14.25 3.61 -30.00
C LEU A 120 -14.29 4.04 -28.53
N LYS A 121 -13.86 5.26 -28.20
CA LYS A 121 -13.92 5.76 -26.81
C LYS A 121 -15.36 5.98 -26.34
N GLU A 122 -16.24 6.50 -27.20
CA GLU A 122 -17.66 6.63 -26.89
C GLU A 122 -18.32 5.25 -26.69
N ALA A 123 -18.03 4.28 -27.57
CA ALA A 123 -18.50 2.91 -27.43
C ALA A 123 -17.98 2.28 -26.13
N TRP A 124 -16.68 2.44 -25.85
CA TRP A 124 -16.03 1.92 -24.66
C TRP A 124 -16.57 2.53 -23.37
N MET A 125 -16.91 3.82 -23.36
CA MET A 125 -17.57 4.46 -22.23
C MET A 125 -18.91 3.80 -21.91
N ARG A 126 -19.69 3.45 -22.94
CA ARG A 126 -20.98 2.77 -22.77
C ARG A 126 -20.82 1.32 -22.32
N VAL A 127 -19.79 0.63 -22.81
CA VAL A 127 -19.51 -0.78 -22.49
C VAL A 127 -18.93 -0.93 -21.08
N SER A 128 -17.92 -0.13 -20.74
CA SER A 128 -17.14 -0.27 -19.50
C SER A 128 -17.66 0.59 -18.34
N GLY A 129 -18.59 1.52 -18.59
CA GLY A 129 -19.14 2.41 -17.56
C GLY A 129 -18.16 3.46 -17.03
N GLY A 130 -17.01 3.67 -17.68
CA GLY A 130 -16.03 4.70 -17.30
C GLY A 130 -14.63 4.20 -16.99
N MET A 131 -14.27 2.98 -17.41
CA MET A 131 -12.88 2.51 -17.30
C MET A 131 -12.03 3.19 -18.37
N TYR A 132 -11.01 3.96 -17.96
CA TYR A 132 -10.05 4.56 -18.88
C TYR A 132 -8.63 4.24 -18.42
N PHE A 133 -7.74 4.01 -19.38
CA PHE A 133 -6.33 3.67 -19.16
C PHE A 133 -5.45 4.52 -20.09
N LYS A 134 -4.23 4.86 -19.66
CA LYS A 134 -3.37 5.80 -20.42
C LYS A 134 -2.54 5.08 -21.47
N SER A 135 -2.11 3.86 -21.20
CA SER A 135 -1.38 2.97 -22.09
C SER A 135 -2.00 1.59 -22.14
N ILE A 136 -1.59 0.77 -23.12
CA ILE A 136 -1.99 -0.63 -23.19
C ILE A 136 -1.48 -1.40 -21.95
N ASP A 137 -0.28 -1.09 -21.48
CA ASP A 137 0.29 -1.73 -20.30
C ASP A 137 -0.53 -1.46 -19.03
N ASP A 138 -1.16 -0.28 -18.90
CA ASP A 138 -2.10 0.01 -17.81
C ASP A 138 -3.33 -0.90 -17.86
N TYR A 139 -3.82 -1.21 -19.07
CA TYR A 139 -4.92 -2.16 -19.23
C TYR A 139 -4.48 -3.56 -18.82
N TYR A 140 -3.34 -4.05 -19.31
CA TYR A 140 -2.81 -5.36 -18.90
C TYR A 140 -2.48 -5.43 -17.41
N ALA A 141 -2.03 -4.34 -16.80
CA ALA A 141 -1.84 -4.24 -15.35
C ALA A 141 -3.17 -4.32 -14.58
N SER A 142 -4.28 -3.84 -15.16
CA SER A 142 -5.61 -3.92 -14.53
C SER A 142 -6.22 -5.33 -14.59
N VAL A 143 -5.89 -6.10 -15.63
CA VAL A 143 -6.39 -7.46 -15.83
C VAL A 143 -5.44 -8.55 -15.31
N ASP A 144 -4.23 -8.16 -14.86
CA ASP A 144 -3.20 -8.92 -14.16
C ASP A 144 -3.01 -10.39 -14.62
N GLY A 145 -2.05 -10.61 -15.51
CA GLY A 145 -1.69 -11.94 -16.02
C GLY A 145 -2.45 -12.37 -17.28
N LEU A 146 -3.20 -11.46 -17.88
CA LEU A 146 -3.82 -11.62 -19.21
C LEU A 146 -2.95 -10.97 -20.28
N ASP A 147 -2.52 -11.76 -21.26
CA ASP A 147 -1.66 -11.31 -22.36
C ASP A 147 -2.44 -11.13 -23.68
N GLU A 148 -1.82 -10.45 -24.66
CA GLU A 148 -2.38 -10.23 -26.00
C GLU A 148 -2.84 -11.52 -26.68
N GLU A 149 -2.05 -12.60 -26.55
CA GLU A 149 -2.38 -13.88 -27.20
C GLU A 149 -3.64 -14.51 -26.63
N GLN A 150 -3.83 -14.42 -25.30
CA GLN A 150 -4.98 -15.00 -24.61
C GLN A 150 -6.28 -14.28 -25.00
N LEU A 151 -6.23 -12.94 -25.13
CA LEU A 151 -7.35 -12.18 -25.67
C LEU A 151 -7.56 -12.45 -27.17
N GLY A 152 -6.47 -12.59 -27.93
CA GLY A 152 -6.51 -12.93 -29.35
C GLY A 152 -7.18 -14.28 -29.64
N GLU A 153 -7.03 -15.27 -28.76
CA GLU A 153 -7.71 -16.56 -28.86
C GLU A 153 -9.24 -16.39 -28.73
N ILE A 154 -9.69 -15.57 -27.79
CA ILE A 154 -11.12 -15.25 -27.62
C ILE A 154 -11.66 -14.56 -28.89
N VAL A 155 -10.92 -13.59 -29.41
CA VAL A 155 -11.30 -12.88 -30.64
C VAL A 155 -11.36 -13.82 -31.84
N SER A 156 -10.41 -14.74 -31.97
CA SER A 156 -10.37 -15.72 -33.06
C SER A 156 -11.54 -16.70 -33.02
N ALA A 157 -12.06 -17.00 -31.83
CA ALA A 157 -13.26 -17.82 -31.66
C ALA A 157 -14.55 -17.06 -32.00
N LEU A 158 -14.59 -15.74 -31.73
CA LEU A 158 -15.74 -14.89 -32.04
C LEU A 158 -15.81 -14.49 -33.51
N LEU A 159 -14.66 -14.31 -34.15
CA LEU A 159 -14.52 -13.90 -35.54
C LEU A 159 -13.76 -15.01 -36.32
N PRO A 160 -14.46 -16.06 -36.76
CA PRO A 160 -13.83 -17.28 -37.28
C PRO A 160 -13.04 -17.08 -38.58
N ASP A 161 -13.28 -15.98 -39.30
CA ASP A 161 -12.57 -15.65 -40.53
C ASP A 161 -11.18 -15.00 -40.29
N LEU A 162 -10.89 -14.58 -39.06
CA LEU A 162 -9.60 -13.97 -38.71
C LEU A 162 -8.54 -15.02 -38.40
N ARG A 163 -7.33 -14.80 -38.90
CA ARG A 163 -6.17 -15.61 -38.50
C ARG A 163 -5.77 -15.29 -37.06
N LYS A 164 -5.01 -16.18 -36.42
CA LYS A 164 -4.50 -15.98 -35.04
C LYS A 164 -3.76 -14.65 -34.88
N TYR A 165 -2.84 -14.34 -35.78
CA TYR A 165 -2.08 -13.08 -35.75
C TYR A 165 -2.93 -11.84 -36.01
N GLU A 166 -3.97 -11.95 -36.85
CA GLU A 166 -4.90 -10.85 -37.12
C GLU A 166 -5.80 -10.58 -35.93
N SER A 167 -6.16 -11.63 -35.18
CA SER A 167 -6.96 -11.54 -33.96
C SER A 167 -6.17 -10.84 -32.84
N GLN A 168 -4.89 -11.17 -32.67
CA GLN A 168 -3.97 -10.47 -31.77
C GLN A 168 -3.80 -8.99 -32.18
N ALA A 169 -3.51 -8.76 -33.46
CA ALA A 169 -3.38 -7.41 -33.99
C ALA A 169 -4.66 -6.57 -33.82
N LEU A 170 -5.84 -7.18 -33.89
CA LEU A 170 -7.11 -6.51 -33.62
C LEU A 170 -7.21 -6.05 -32.16
N VAL A 171 -6.85 -6.92 -31.20
CA VAL A 171 -6.79 -6.56 -29.77
C VAL A 171 -5.87 -5.37 -29.57
N THR A 172 -4.64 -5.46 -30.04
CA THR A 172 -3.66 -4.37 -29.92
C THR A 172 -4.15 -3.10 -30.60
N LYS A 173 -4.72 -3.18 -31.80
CA LYS A 173 -5.20 -1.99 -32.53
C LYS A 173 -6.37 -1.30 -31.82
N VAL A 174 -7.28 -2.07 -31.21
CA VAL A 174 -8.39 -1.51 -30.43
C VAL A 174 -7.86 -0.85 -29.17
N LEU A 175 -6.98 -1.51 -28.41
CA LEU A 175 -6.37 -0.92 -27.21
C LEU A 175 -5.58 0.35 -27.54
N GLU A 176 -4.76 0.35 -28.60
CA GLU A 176 -4.05 1.54 -29.09
C GLU A 176 -4.98 2.70 -29.53
N SER A 177 -6.21 2.39 -29.92
CA SER A 177 -7.19 3.42 -30.31
C SER A 177 -7.92 3.99 -29.09
N LEU A 178 -8.03 3.20 -28.02
CA LEU A 178 -8.60 3.62 -26.74
C LEU A 178 -7.58 4.36 -25.86
N SER A 179 -6.30 4.03 -25.96
CA SER A 179 -5.21 4.64 -25.18
C SER A 179 -4.13 5.26 -26.06
N LYS A 180 -2.94 5.51 -25.51
CA LYS A 180 -1.75 5.81 -26.31
C LYS A 180 -1.22 4.52 -26.98
N PRO A 181 -0.56 4.63 -28.14
CA PRO A 181 0.12 3.50 -28.79
C PRO A 181 1.18 2.87 -27.88
N ALA A 182 1.42 1.56 -28.04
CA ALA A 182 2.49 0.88 -27.32
C ALA A 182 3.87 1.31 -27.84
N ASP A 183 4.78 1.64 -26.93
CA ASP A 183 6.19 1.87 -27.23
C ASP A 183 6.95 0.54 -27.12
N SER A 184 6.94 -0.23 -28.21
CA SER A 184 7.57 -1.55 -28.27
C SER A 184 8.64 -1.63 -29.37
N PRO A 185 9.73 -2.39 -29.16
CA PRO A 185 10.76 -2.58 -30.18
C PRO A 185 10.22 -3.14 -31.51
N SER A 186 9.17 -3.96 -31.47
CA SER A 186 8.51 -4.49 -32.68
C SER A 186 7.84 -3.39 -33.49
N ARG A 187 7.15 -2.43 -32.83
CA ARG A 187 6.59 -1.24 -33.48
C ARG A 187 7.69 -0.34 -34.05
N GLN A 188 8.77 -0.11 -33.31
CA GLN A 188 9.93 0.68 -33.77
C GLN A 188 10.56 0.07 -35.03
N LEU A 189 10.74 -1.25 -35.05
CA LEU A 189 11.24 -1.97 -36.22
C LEU A 189 10.27 -1.86 -37.41
N SER A 190 8.97 -2.05 -37.19
CA SER A 190 7.97 -1.95 -38.26
C SER A 190 7.92 -0.56 -38.92
N ARG A 191 8.07 0.51 -38.11
CA ARG A 191 8.16 1.89 -38.60
C ARG A 191 9.39 2.10 -39.46
N THR A 192 10.53 1.61 -38.99
CA THR A 192 11.82 1.69 -39.72
C THR A 192 11.75 0.96 -41.06
N ILE A 193 11.24 -0.28 -41.07
CA ILE A 193 11.07 -1.06 -42.31
C ILE A 193 10.17 -0.34 -43.30
N THR A 194 9.06 0.25 -42.82
CA THR A 194 8.12 0.97 -43.69
C THR A 194 8.74 2.25 -44.24
N ALA A 195 9.46 3.02 -43.41
CA ALA A 195 10.16 4.22 -43.84
C ALA A 195 11.20 3.93 -44.92
N ASP A 196 12.03 2.90 -44.70
CA ASP A 196 13.06 2.50 -45.65
C ASP A 196 12.45 1.90 -46.94
N ALA A 197 11.30 1.22 -46.84
CA ALA A 197 10.59 0.67 -48.00
C ALA A 197 9.93 1.74 -48.89
N VAL A 198 9.47 2.85 -48.30
CA VAL A 198 8.95 4.01 -49.05
C VAL A 198 10.09 4.75 -49.76
N GLY A 199 11.26 4.85 -49.11
CA GLY A 199 12.45 5.47 -49.69
C GLY A 199 12.29 6.98 -49.86
N LEU A 200 12.78 7.54 -50.98
CA LEU A 200 12.70 8.98 -51.22
C LEU A 200 11.29 9.42 -51.66
N ASP A 201 10.84 10.55 -51.12
CA ASP A 201 9.55 11.18 -51.40
C ASP A 201 9.70 12.31 -52.43
N ASN A 202 8.60 12.63 -53.12
CA ASN A 202 8.51 13.76 -54.05
C ASN A 202 8.15 15.09 -53.34
N ALA A 203 8.17 15.12 -52.01
CA ALA A 203 7.92 16.35 -51.27
C ALA A 203 9.06 17.35 -51.52
N PRO A 204 8.76 18.66 -51.61
CA PRO A 204 9.81 19.67 -51.77
C PRO A 204 10.80 19.57 -50.61
N GLY A 205 12.09 19.48 -50.94
CA GLY A 205 13.17 19.35 -49.96
C GLY A 205 13.18 18.03 -49.17
N HIS A 206 12.51 16.99 -49.66
CA HIS A 206 12.35 15.71 -48.97
C HIS A 206 11.78 15.86 -47.55
N TYR A 207 10.86 16.81 -47.39
CA TYR A 207 10.38 17.24 -46.09
C TYR A 207 9.85 16.09 -45.22
N THR A 208 9.11 15.13 -45.79
CA THR A 208 8.55 14.03 -45.00
C THR A 208 9.60 13.00 -44.60
N ASN A 209 10.66 12.84 -45.40
CA ASN A 209 11.82 12.05 -45.02
C ASN A 209 12.61 12.66 -43.87
N PHE A 210 12.78 13.99 -43.85
CA PHE A 210 13.39 14.67 -42.71
C PHE A 210 12.55 14.55 -41.44
N LEU A 211 11.22 14.64 -41.55
CA LEU A 211 10.31 14.40 -40.42
C LEU A 211 10.45 12.96 -39.88
N GLU A 212 10.47 11.96 -40.76
CA GLU A 212 10.68 10.56 -40.38
C GLU A 212 12.01 10.38 -39.66
N TRP A 213 13.10 10.85 -40.26
CA TRP A 213 14.45 10.67 -39.72
C TRP A 213 14.61 11.36 -38.36
N MET A 214 14.12 12.60 -38.22
CA MET A 214 14.13 13.31 -36.94
C MET A 214 13.29 12.57 -35.89
N GLY A 215 12.11 12.06 -36.27
CA GLY A 215 11.26 11.27 -35.39
C GLY A 215 11.96 9.99 -34.91
N ARG A 216 12.55 9.22 -35.83
CA ARG A 216 13.28 7.99 -35.53
C ARG A 216 14.46 8.22 -34.58
N MET A 217 15.17 9.34 -34.72
CA MET A 217 16.28 9.68 -33.81
C MET A 217 15.85 9.83 -32.35
N THR A 218 14.61 10.25 -32.08
CA THR A 218 14.12 10.45 -30.70
C THR A 218 14.05 9.16 -29.87
N GLU A 219 13.97 8.01 -30.54
CA GLU A 219 13.86 6.69 -29.89
C GLU A 219 15.23 6.03 -29.69
N THR A 220 16.30 6.64 -30.20
CA THR A 220 17.65 6.08 -30.14
C THR A 220 18.25 6.10 -28.74
N LYS A 221 19.14 5.15 -28.49
CA LYS A 221 19.89 5.04 -27.23
C LYS A 221 20.72 6.31 -26.92
N ALA A 222 21.32 6.91 -27.95
CA ALA A 222 22.08 8.16 -27.80
C ALA A 222 21.17 9.32 -27.37
N PHE A 223 20.00 9.47 -27.99
CA PHE A 223 19.04 10.52 -27.60
C PHE A 223 18.51 10.34 -26.17
N LYS A 224 18.23 9.10 -25.74
CA LYS A 224 17.87 8.80 -24.34
C LYS A 224 18.99 9.13 -23.36
N THR A 225 20.25 8.98 -23.77
CA THR A 225 21.43 9.37 -22.98
C THR A 225 21.52 10.88 -22.84
N GLU A 226 21.34 11.62 -23.94
CA GLU A 226 21.30 13.09 -23.93
C GLU A 226 20.16 13.62 -23.06
N HIS A 227 18.98 13.02 -23.16
CA HIS A 227 17.84 13.39 -22.31
C HIS A 227 18.13 13.13 -20.82
N ALA A 228 18.78 12.02 -20.49
CA ALA A 228 19.20 11.73 -19.13
C ALA A 228 20.25 12.73 -18.62
N LEU A 229 21.27 13.07 -19.42
CA LEU A 229 22.26 14.10 -19.08
C LEU A 229 21.59 15.46 -18.87
N PHE A 230 20.63 15.81 -19.72
CA PHE A 230 19.87 17.05 -19.61
C PHE A 230 19.07 17.12 -18.30
N GLU A 231 18.32 16.09 -17.94
CA GLU A 231 17.59 16.04 -16.66
C GLU A 231 18.53 15.94 -15.45
N PHE A 232 19.72 15.37 -15.62
CA PHE A 232 20.78 15.40 -14.62
C PHE A 232 21.24 16.85 -14.34
N THR A 233 21.43 17.69 -15.37
CA THR A 233 21.81 19.11 -15.18
C THR A 233 20.76 19.90 -14.39
N ARG A 234 19.48 19.50 -14.50
CA ARG A 234 18.34 20.07 -13.78
C ARG A 234 18.19 19.56 -12.35
N ARG A 235 19.11 18.70 -11.89
CA ARG A 235 19.11 18.09 -10.56
C ARG A 235 17.82 17.30 -10.28
N LYS A 236 17.31 16.56 -11.28
CA LYS A 236 16.13 15.68 -11.14
C LYS A 236 16.44 14.28 -10.58
N PHE A 237 17.64 14.08 -10.06
CA PHE A 237 18.08 12.86 -9.40
C PHE A 237 18.02 12.97 -7.87
N ASN A 238 18.01 11.83 -7.19
CA ASN A 238 18.17 11.75 -5.73
C ASN A 238 19.48 11.02 -5.35
N ARG A 239 19.75 10.87 -4.05
CA ARG A 239 20.97 10.19 -3.56
C ARG A 239 21.05 8.72 -3.99
N ASP A 240 19.91 8.02 -4.04
CA ASP A 240 19.88 6.61 -4.43
C ASP A 240 20.20 6.45 -5.92
N ASP A 241 19.72 7.35 -6.77
CA ASP A 241 20.07 7.38 -8.21
C ASP A 241 21.59 7.52 -8.40
N VAL A 242 22.24 8.40 -7.64
CA VAL A 242 23.71 8.57 -7.69
C VAL A 242 24.45 7.34 -7.17
N ARG A 243 23.94 6.68 -6.11
CA ARG A 243 24.53 5.42 -5.62
C ARG A 243 24.45 4.34 -6.71
N VAL A 244 23.31 4.18 -7.37
CA VAL A 244 23.13 3.22 -8.47
C VAL A 244 24.05 3.54 -9.64
N MET A 245 24.15 4.81 -10.04
CA MET A 245 25.11 5.23 -11.09
C MET A 245 26.55 4.90 -10.71
N PHE A 246 26.93 5.08 -9.45
CA PHE A 246 28.27 4.76 -8.96
C PHE A 246 28.54 3.24 -8.95
N GLU A 247 27.55 2.43 -8.55
CA GLU A 247 27.64 0.97 -8.61
C GLU A 247 27.75 0.48 -10.07
N ASN A 248 26.96 1.03 -10.99
CA ASN A 248 27.05 0.75 -12.43
C ASN A 248 28.43 1.10 -13.00
N TYR A 249 29.02 2.22 -12.59
CA TYR A 249 30.38 2.58 -12.98
C TYR A 249 31.43 1.59 -12.45
N ASN A 250 31.33 1.16 -11.18
CA ASN A 250 32.30 0.24 -10.58
C ASN A 250 32.27 -1.17 -11.19
N LEU A 251 31.19 -1.55 -11.87
CA LEU A 251 31.11 -2.80 -12.63
C LEU A 251 31.92 -2.76 -13.94
N MET A 252 32.34 -1.59 -14.40
CA MET A 252 33.12 -1.46 -15.62
C MET A 252 34.58 -1.78 -15.40
N SER A 253 35.10 -2.72 -16.19
CA SER A 253 36.55 -2.93 -16.28
C SER A 253 37.19 -1.84 -17.13
N LYS A 254 38.52 -1.68 -17.03
CA LYS A 254 39.27 -0.78 -17.92
C LYS A 254 39.05 -1.12 -19.40
N ALA A 255 39.00 -2.41 -19.74
CA ALA A 255 38.72 -2.86 -21.11
C ALA A 255 37.30 -2.51 -21.57
N THR A 256 36.31 -2.58 -20.66
CA THR A 256 34.93 -2.15 -20.93
C THR A 256 34.87 -0.66 -21.20
N LEU A 257 35.60 0.16 -20.44
CA LEU A 257 35.68 1.60 -20.68
C LEU A 257 36.34 1.92 -22.03
N GLU A 258 37.42 1.23 -22.40
CA GLU A 258 38.07 1.41 -23.70
C GLU A 258 37.14 1.01 -24.86
N ALA A 259 36.37 -0.08 -24.71
CA ALA A 259 35.40 -0.52 -25.70
C ALA A 259 34.19 0.42 -25.80
N ASP A 260 33.53 0.75 -24.70
CA ASP A 260 32.34 1.63 -24.67
C ASP A 260 32.68 3.12 -24.88
N SER A 261 33.96 3.48 -24.90
CA SER A 261 34.42 4.82 -25.29
C SER A 261 34.58 4.96 -26.81
N SER A 262 34.56 3.87 -27.58
CA SER A 262 34.73 3.92 -29.05
C SER A 262 33.60 4.67 -29.76
N ASP A 263 32.36 4.50 -29.29
CA ASP A 263 31.18 5.19 -29.84
C ASP A 263 30.93 6.57 -29.21
N SER A 264 31.81 7.06 -28.32
CA SER A 264 31.74 8.36 -27.61
C SER A 264 30.53 8.64 -26.70
N TYR A 265 29.46 7.82 -26.73
CA TYR A 265 28.27 8.00 -25.86
C TYR A 265 27.89 6.76 -25.04
N SER A 266 28.25 5.55 -25.47
CA SER A 266 27.78 4.29 -24.84
C SER A 266 28.20 4.13 -23.39
N HIS A 267 29.39 4.58 -23.01
CA HIS A 267 29.85 4.55 -21.62
C HIS A 267 28.99 5.46 -20.72
N PHE A 268 28.52 6.62 -21.21
CA PHE A 268 27.55 7.45 -20.48
C PHE A 268 26.24 6.71 -20.29
N TYR A 269 25.74 6.05 -21.33
CA TYR A 269 24.53 5.24 -21.21
C TYR A 269 24.70 4.14 -20.16
N THR A 270 25.80 3.39 -20.17
CA THR A 270 25.98 2.27 -19.24
C THR A 270 26.01 2.75 -17.77
N VAL A 271 26.59 3.93 -17.49
CA VAL A 271 26.52 4.56 -16.15
C VAL A 271 25.11 5.07 -15.83
N LEU A 272 24.45 5.73 -16.79
CA LEU A 272 23.15 6.40 -16.62
C LEU A 272 21.94 5.51 -16.89
N ASN A 273 22.13 4.22 -17.20
CA ASN A 273 21.09 3.34 -17.76
C ASN A 273 19.79 3.36 -16.93
N ASP A 274 19.89 3.12 -15.62
CA ASP A 274 18.73 3.14 -14.72
C ASP A 274 18.10 4.53 -14.60
N PHE A 275 18.92 5.59 -14.59
CA PHE A 275 18.41 6.96 -14.52
C PHE A 275 17.70 7.35 -15.82
N SER A 276 18.24 6.96 -16.97
CA SER A 276 17.64 7.17 -18.29
C SER A 276 16.29 6.45 -18.40
N ARG A 277 16.22 5.18 -17.97
CA ARG A 277 14.96 4.43 -17.90
C ARG A 277 13.93 5.08 -16.98
N LYS A 278 14.35 5.54 -15.80
CA LYS A 278 13.47 6.24 -14.84
C LYS A 278 12.91 7.54 -15.41
N VAL A 279 13.75 8.34 -16.07
CA VAL A 279 13.33 9.61 -16.70
C VAL A 279 12.39 9.37 -17.88
N ALA A 280 12.66 8.33 -18.68
CA ALA A 280 11.79 7.94 -19.79
C ALA A 280 10.46 7.29 -19.34
N GLY A 281 10.33 6.92 -18.06
CA GLY A 281 9.14 6.23 -17.54
C GLY A 281 9.12 4.72 -17.82
N GLU A 282 10.26 4.13 -18.20
CA GLU A 282 10.45 2.70 -18.50
C GLU A 282 10.88 1.89 -17.25
N ASP A 283 10.93 2.52 -16.08
CA ASP A 283 11.23 1.83 -14.84
C ASP A 283 9.98 1.10 -14.32
N THR A 284 9.91 -0.18 -14.62
CA THR A 284 8.84 -1.09 -14.20
C THR A 284 9.09 -1.71 -12.82
N ARG A 285 10.17 -1.31 -12.12
CA ARG A 285 10.47 -1.88 -10.79
C ARG A 285 9.41 -1.45 -9.77
N HIS A 286 8.90 -2.42 -9.04
CA HIS A 286 7.97 -2.18 -7.94
C HIS A 286 8.63 -1.33 -6.86
N GLN A 287 7.93 -0.28 -6.42
CA GLN A 287 8.37 0.50 -5.26
C GLN A 287 8.25 -0.38 -4.00
N ILE A 288 9.36 -0.57 -3.31
CA ILE A 288 9.40 -1.36 -2.08
C ILE A 288 8.53 -0.65 -1.03
N GLY A 289 7.41 -1.27 -0.65
CA GLY A 289 6.49 -0.71 0.33
C GLY A 289 7.06 -0.71 1.75
N VAL A 290 7.12 -1.89 2.38
CA VAL A 290 7.65 -2.07 3.75
C VAL A 290 8.61 -3.25 3.76
N ARG A 291 9.74 -3.10 4.46
CA ARG A 291 10.71 -4.18 4.64
C ARG A 291 10.10 -5.33 5.46
N ILE A 292 10.11 -6.54 4.92
CA ILE A 292 9.72 -7.78 5.61
C ILE A 292 11.02 -8.52 5.93
N ASP A 293 11.30 -8.68 7.22
CA ASP A 293 12.50 -9.37 7.71
C ASP A 293 12.13 -10.81 8.10
N PRO A 294 13.06 -11.79 8.07
CA PRO A 294 12.80 -13.12 8.61
C PRO A 294 12.55 -13.07 10.13
N ALA A 295 11.96 -14.14 10.67
CA ALA A 295 11.72 -14.24 12.11
C ALA A 295 13.06 -14.37 12.86
N GLU A 296 13.22 -13.58 13.93
CA GLU A 296 14.40 -13.60 14.80
C GLU A 296 13.96 -14.10 16.18
N VAL A 297 13.92 -15.42 16.32
CA VAL A 297 13.38 -16.13 17.48
C VAL A 297 14.44 -17.11 17.96
N ASP A 298 14.57 -17.25 19.27
CA ASP A 298 15.38 -18.32 19.86
C ASP A 298 14.74 -19.70 19.58
N PRO A 299 15.42 -20.62 18.88
CA PRO A 299 14.86 -21.93 18.53
C PRO A 299 14.47 -22.80 19.74
N GLU A 300 15.14 -22.64 20.88
CA GLU A 300 14.88 -23.48 22.06
C GLU A 300 13.68 -22.96 22.86
N THR A 301 13.68 -21.66 23.17
CA THR A 301 12.65 -21.06 24.02
C THR A 301 11.43 -20.57 23.26
N GLY A 302 11.58 -20.28 21.96
CA GLY A 302 10.56 -19.64 21.14
C GLY A 302 10.36 -18.16 21.47
N ILE A 303 11.33 -17.52 22.14
CA ILE A 303 11.24 -16.13 22.57
C ILE A 303 11.79 -15.19 21.49
N ALA A 304 11.06 -14.10 21.22
CA ALA A 304 11.54 -12.98 20.44
C ALA A 304 11.77 -11.75 21.33
N VAL A 305 12.69 -10.88 20.92
CA VAL A 305 13.13 -9.73 21.72
C VAL A 305 12.90 -8.42 20.97
N GLY A 306 12.13 -7.53 21.59
CA GLY A 306 11.87 -6.17 21.09
C GLY A 306 12.35 -5.10 22.05
N HIS A 307 12.69 -3.93 21.51
CA HIS A 307 13.17 -2.80 22.30
C HIS A 307 12.31 -1.56 22.07
N GLY A 308 12.03 -0.79 23.11
CA GLY A 308 11.27 0.44 23.06
C GLY A 308 11.99 1.56 23.79
N ARG A 309 11.92 2.78 23.25
CA ARG A 309 12.65 3.93 23.79
C ARG A 309 11.79 5.19 23.74
N ALA A 310 11.88 6.01 24.78
CA ALA A 310 11.30 7.34 24.82
C ALA A 310 12.15 8.28 25.69
N ASP A 311 12.07 9.58 25.38
CA ASP A 311 12.78 10.64 26.11
C ASP A 311 14.31 10.39 26.20
N GLY A 312 14.88 9.97 25.07
CA GLY A 312 16.30 9.63 24.95
C GLY A 312 16.67 8.31 25.64
N GLN A 313 17.13 8.40 26.89
CA GLN A 313 17.58 7.26 27.72
C GLN A 313 16.74 7.08 28.99
N LYS A 314 15.76 7.95 29.25
CA LYS A 314 14.95 7.90 30.48
C LYS A 314 14.15 6.60 30.54
N TYR A 315 13.45 6.28 29.44
CA TYR A 315 12.69 5.04 29.30
C TYR A 315 13.30 4.18 28.20
N MET A 316 13.88 3.06 28.60
CA MET A 316 14.33 2.00 27.71
C MET A 316 13.74 0.71 28.24
N PHE A 317 12.96 0.03 27.40
CA PHE A 317 12.31 -1.21 27.75
C PHE A 317 12.66 -2.30 26.75
N THR A 318 12.82 -3.51 27.24
CA THR A 318 13.03 -4.71 26.45
C THR A 318 11.87 -5.66 26.71
N ALA A 319 11.14 -6.02 25.66
CA ALA A 319 10.03 -6.93 25.71
C ALA A 319 10.47 -8.30 25.21
N LEU A 320 10.33 -9.31 26.06
CA LEU A 320 10.44 -10.72 25.72
C LEU A 320 9.03 -11.22 25.43
N ILE A 321 8.78 -11.67 24.21
CA ILE A 321 7.47 -12.21 23.81
C ILE A 321 7.62 -13.69 23.44
N ARG A 322 6.63 -14.49 23.84
CA ARG A 322 6.50 -15.90 23.50
C ARG A 322 5.05 -16.22 23.20
N GLU A 323 4.81 -17.08 22.22
CA GLU A 323 3.47 -17.64 21.99
C GLU A 323 3.12 -18.64 23.11
N ASN A 324 1.95 -18.47 23.69
CA ASN A 324 1.38 -19.30 24.73
C ASN A 324 0.26 -20.18 24.15
N ARG A 325 0.53 -21.48 24.09
CA ARG A 325 -0.39 -22.47 23.50
C ARG A 325 -1.65 -22.72 24.32
N ASP A 326 -1.67 -22.31 25.58
CA ASP A 326 -2.79 -22.54 26.51
C ASP A 326 -3.84 -21.41 26.46
N HIS A 327 -3.64 -20.38 25.61
CA HIS A 327 -4.55 -19.24 25.41
C HIS A 327 -4.86 -18.47 26.72
N ASN A 328 -3.90 -18.44 27.64
CA ASN A 328 -3.96 -17.74 28.92
C ASN A 328 -2.82 -16.73 29.07
N GLY A 329 -2.44 -16.12 27.95
CA GLY A 329 -1.37 -15.15 27.81
C GLY A 329 -1.47 -14.01 28.81
N SER A 330 -0.31 -13.58 29.31
CA SER A 330 -0.20 -12.53 30.31
C SER A 330 0.92 -11.54 30.01
N ILE A 331 0.70 -10.28 30.37
CA ILE A 331 1.68 -9.21 30.22
C ILE A 331 2.18 -8.80 31.61
N THR A 332 3.49 -8.84 31.78
CA THR A 332 4.17 -8.44 33.02
C THR A 332 5.20 -7.34 32.75
N LEU A 333 5.33 -6.41 33.69
CA LEU A 333 6.34 -5.36 33.68
C LEU A 333 7.14 -5.44 34.99
N LEU A 334 8.45 -5.68 34.88
CA LEU A 334 9.35 -5.88 36.02
C LEU A 334 8.84 -6.97 37.00
N GLY A 335 8.29 -8.06 36.46
CA GLY A 335 7.77 -9.19 37.22
C GLY A 335 6.42 -8.93 37.92
N LYS A 336 5.82 -7.75 37.76
CA LYS A 336 4.46 -7.43 38.24
C LYS A 336 3.46 -7.50 37.09
N SER A 337 2.20 -7.79 37.38
CA SER A 337 1.14 -7.71 36.36
C SER A 337 1.03 -6.30 35.81
N LEU A 338 0.65 -6.18 34.53
CA LEU A 338 0.52 -4.89 33.86
C LEU A 338 -0.47 -3.94 34.58
N SER A 339 -1.56 -4.49 35.12
CA SER A 339 -2.55 -3.77 35.94
C SER A 339 -1.91 -3.04 37.11
N VAL A 340 -1.12 -3.75 37.91
CA VAL A 340 -0.43 -3.19 39.09
C VAL A 340 0.67 -2.22 38.66
N ALA A 341 1.39 -2.52 37.58
CA ALA A 341 2.52 -1.69 37.13
C ALA A 341 2.06 -0.33 36.56
N PHE A 342 0.87 -0.28 35.95
CA PHE A 342 0.26 0.94 35.42
C PHE A 342 -0.89 1.49 36.27
N ASP A 343 -1.04 1.02 37.51
CA ASP A 343 -1.98 1.58 38.49
C ASP A 343 -3.44 1.56 37.98
N ASP A 344 -3.82 0.47 37.28
CA ASP A 344 -5.14 0.24 36.66
C ASP A 344 -5.63 1.35 35.71
N LYS A 345 -4.72 2.19 35.19
CA LYS A 345 -5.05 3.25 34.22
C LYS A 345 -5.22 2.65 32.83
N SER A 346 -6.47 2.50 32.40
CA SER A 346 -6.85 1.89 31.11
C SER A 346 -6.16 2.55 29.92
N TRP A 347 -6.09 3.88 29.86
CA TRP A 347 -5.46 4.61 28.76
C TRP A 347 -3.94 4.40 28.64
N LEU A 348 -3.28 3.89 29.69
CA LEU A 348 -1.88 3.47 29.61
C LEU A 348 -1.76 2.02 29.13
N MET A 349 -2.68 1.16 29.58
CA MET A 349 -2.69 -0.27 29.25
C MET A 349 -3.14 -0.51 27.80
N GLU A 350 -4.11 0.25 27.30
CA GLU A 350 -4.57 0.16 25.90
C GLU A 350 -3.44 0.46 24.91
N MET A 351 -2.49 1.34 25.28
CA MET A 351 -1.32 1.59 24.45
C MET A 351 -0.48 0.31 24.26
N VAL A 352 -0.37 -0.54 25.28
CA VAL A 352 0.38 -1.80 25.22
C VAL A 352 -0.41 -2.90 24.49
N LEU A 353 -1.74 -2.80 24.48
CA LEU A 353 -2.62 -3.71 23.73
C LEU A 353 -2.62 -3.41 22.22
N MET A 354 -2.53 -2.13 21.84
CA MET A 354 -2.62 -1.65 20.46
C MET A 354 -1.77 -2.43 19.42
N PRO A 355 -0.53 -2.88 19.69
CA PRO A 355 0.22 -3.70 18.74
C PRO A 355 -0.44 -5.05 18.40
N PHE A 356 -1.18 -5.65 19.33
CA PHE A 356 -1.92 -6.89 19.07
C PHE A 356 -3.14 -6.60 18.18
N ASP A 357 -3.88 -5.52 18.47
CA ASP A 357 -5.04 -5.10 17.68
C ASP A 357 -4.67 -4.80 16.21
N GLU A 358 -3.63 -4.01 16.00
CA GLU A 358 -3.15 -3.63 14.65
C GLU A 358 -2.62 -4.83 13.87
N ALA A 359 -2.01 -5.80 14.56
CA ALA A 359 -1.57 -7.06 13.96
C ALA A 359 -2.72 -8.07 13.78
N ARG A 360 -3.93 -7.76 14.26
CA ARG A 360 -5.10 -8.65 14.31
C ARG A 360 -4.81 -9.96 15.04
N LEU A 361 -4.11 -9.85 16.16
CA LEU A 361 -3.72 -10.96 17.02
C LEU A 361 -4.52 -10.93 18.32
N ASP A 362 -4.83 -12.10 18.86
CA ASP A 362 -5.36 -12.20 20.21
C ASP A 362 -4.19 -12.09 21.20
N PHE A 363 -4.24 -11.14 22.12
CA PHE A 363 -3.18 -10.97 23.12
C PHE A 363 -3.12 -12.15 24.10
N HIS A 364 -4.19 -12.93 24.24
CA HIS A 364 -4.23 -14.14 25.06
C HIS A 364 -3.36 -15.29 24.52
N ASP A 365 -2.92 -15.22 23.27
CA ASP A 365 -1.97 -16.18 22.70
C ASP A 365 -0.51 -15.83 23.03
N PHE A 366 -0.24 -14.77 23.80
CA PHE A 366 1.13 -14.30 24.02
C PHE A 366 1.43 -14.03 25.50
N ASP A 367 2.57 -14.55 25.95
CA ASP A 367 3.20 -14.14 27.19
C ASP A 367 4.26 -13.07 26.89
N VAL A 368 4.15 -11.95 27.59
CA VAL A 368 5.07 -10.81 27.45
C VAL A 368 5.68 -10.45 28.79
N SER A 369 7.00 -10.41 28.85
CA SER A 369 7.76 -9.88 29.99
C SER A 369 8.54 -8.65 29.57
N ILE A 370 8.24 -7.51 30.19
CA ILE A 370 8.88 -6.23 29.90
C ILE A 370 9.87 -5.90 31.02
N ILE A 371 11.11 -5.64 30.61
CA ILE A 371 12.25 -5.32 31.50
C ILE A 371 12.62 -3.85 31.28
N SER A 372 12.90 -3.12 32.36
CA SER A 372 13.39 -1.74 32.30
C SER A 372 14.91 -1.71 32.30
N GLU A 373 15.49 -1.13 31.24
CA GLU A 373 16.94 -0.86 31.11
C GLU A 373 17.28 0.62 31.35
N GLY A 374 16.26 1.49 31.36
CA GLY A 374 16.41 2.93 31.56
C GLY A 374 16.59 3.33 33.02
N LYS A 375 16.35 4.62 33.31
CA LYS A 375 16.41 5.15 34.67
C LYS A 375 15.29 4.55 35.51
N ALA A 376 15.64 3.74 36.51
CA ALA A 376 14.68 3.19 37.44
C ALA A 376 13.91 4.31 38.17
N MET A 377 12.58 4.14 38.26
CA MET A 377 11.69 5.04 38.96
C MET A 377 10.69 4.21 39.79
N PRO A 378 10.24 4.70 40.96
CA PRO A 378 9.27 3.98 41.80
C PRO A 378 7.94 3.71 41.09
N SER A 379 7.49 4.65 40.23
CA SER A 379 6.31 4.49 39.39
C SER A 379 6.65 4.80 37.94
N LEU A 380 6.28 3.88 37.06
CA LEU A 380 6.38 4.00 35.61
C LEU A 380 5.02 4.34 34.97
N ALA A 381 3.98 4.61 35.78
CA ALA A 381 2.63 4.88 35.32
C ALA A 381 2.47 6.30 34.75
N ASN A 382 2.99 6.49 33.53
CA ASN A 382 2.81 7.69 32.73
C ASN A 382 2.80 7.34 31.23
N GLU A 383 2.26 8.24 30.41
CA GLU A 383 2.07 8.05 28.97
C GLU A 383 3.38 7.86 28.20
N ILE A 384 4.47 8.50 28.62
CA ILE A 384 5.78 8.41 27.94
C ILE A 384 6.38 7.01 28.12
N ALA A 385 6.28 6.46 29.34
CA ALA A 385 6.70 5.09 29.62
C ALA A 385 5.79 4.08 28.90
N ALA A 386 4.48 4.27 28.91
CA ALA A 386 3.53 3.43 28.18
C ALA A 386 3.80 3.43 26.66
N PHE A 387 4.11 4.59 26.08
CA PHE A 387 4.55 4.72 24.69
C PHE A 387 5.81 3.89 24.40
N ALA A 388 6.79 3.90 25.30
CA ALA A 388 8.01 3.10 25.16
C ALA A 388 7.72 1.59 25.31
N CYS A 389 6.85 1.18 26.24
CA CYS A 389 6.40 -0.21 26.37
C CYS A 389 5.69 -0.69 25.11
N ARG A 390 4.74 0.10 24.57
CA ARG A 390 4.05 -0.17 23.31
C ARG A 390 5.03 -0.41 22.17
N MET A 391 6.05 0.44 22.04
CA MET A 391 7.08 0.30 21.02
C MET A 391 7.91 -0.98 21.21
N ALA A 392 8.24 -1.34 22.46
CA ALA A 392 8.97 -2.56 22.76
C ALA A 392 8.18 -3.80 22.35
N VAL A 393 6.89 -3.86 22.72
CA VAL A 393 5.98 -4.96 22.36
C VAL A 393 5.79 -5.04 20.85
N ALA A 394 5.52 -3.90 20.17
CA ALA A 394 5.39 -3.88 18.72
C ALA A 394 6.65 -4.40 18.02
N ASN A 395 7.84 -3.97 18.45
CA ASN A 395 9.10 -4.49 17.89
C ASN A 395 9.26 -5.99 18.17
N ALA A 396 8.89 -6.49 19.35
CA ALA A 396 8.96 -7.91 19.67
C ALA A 396 8.03 -8.74 18.78
N ILE A 397 6.80 -8.28 18.55
CA ILE A 397 5.85 -8.91 17.62
C ILE A 397 6.45 -8.98 16.21
N THR A 398 7.10 -7.91 15.71
CA THR A 398 7.71 -7.97 14.37
C THR A 398 8.84 -9.00 14.22
N LYS A 399 9.52 -9.34 15.32
CA LYS A 399 10.58 -10.35 15.34
C LYS A 399 10.01 -11.77 15.42
N LEU A 400 8.89 -11.94 16.11
CA LEU A 400 8.18 -13.21 16.20
C LEU A 400 7.39 -13.52 14.91
N LEU A 401 6.67 -12.52 14.39
CA LEU A 401 5.77 -12.62 13.24
C LEU A 401 6.14 -11.58 12.16
N PRO A 402 7.01 -11.94 11.19
CA PRO A 402 7.48 -11.07 10.12
C PRO A 402 6.43 -10.21 9.40
N LEU A 403 5.31 -10.82 9.00
CA LEU A 403 4.27 -10.16 8.20
C LEU A 403 3.49 -9.12 9.01
N ALA A 404 3.43 -9.26 10.35
CA ALA A 404 2.79 -8.29 11.23
C ALA A 404 3.49 -6.92 11.19
N ARG A 405 4.71 -6.84 10.68
CA ARG A 405 5.44 -5.58 10.50
C ARG A 405 4.74 -4.59 9.57
N ILE A 406 3.99 -5.06 8.57
CA ILE A 406 3.33 -4.19 7.59
C ILE A 406 2.27 -3.30 8.27
N PRO A 407 1.23 -3.85 8.94
CA PRO A 407 0.23 -3.03 9.61
C PRO A 407 0.86 -2.17 10.73
N LEU A 408 1.75 -2.75 11.54
CA LEU A 408 2.44 -2.02 12.63
C LEU A 408 3.27 -0.82 12.15
N LYS A 409 3.87 -0.92 10.96
CA LYS A 409 4.60 0.19 10.36
C LYS A 409 3.67 1.28 9.86
N LYS A 410 2.54 0.91 9.23
CA LYS A 410 1.55 1.84 8.68
C LYS A 410 0.79 2.60 9.77
N SER A 411 0.49 1.96 10.90
CA SER A 411 -0.12 2.60 12.08
C SER A 411 0.87 3.44 12.91
N GLY A 412 2.16 3.48 12.54
CA GLY A 412 3.16 4.32 13.21
C GLY A 412 3.67 3.78 14.55
N LEU A 413 3.36 2.54 14.92
CA LEU A 413 3.79 1.93 16.20
C LEU A 413 5.30 1.66 16.27
N LEU A 414 5.91 1.38 15.13
CA LEU A 414 7.36 1.17 15.00
C LEU A 414 8.15 2.49 14.83
N SER A 415 7.47 3.64 14.89
CA SER A 415 8.11 4.95 14.73
C SER A 415 8.74 5.41 16.05
N VAL A 416 9.97 5.92 15.98
CA VAL A 416 10.71 6.40 17.15
C VAL A 416 10.67 7.91 17.20
N ASP A 417 9.97 8.44 18.20
CA ASP A 417 10.00 9.86 18.53
C ASP A 417 11.30 10.19 19.30
N ARG A 418 12.02 11.22 18.84
CA ARG A 418 13.34 11.62 19.38
C ARG A 418 13.25 12.81 20.34
N ARG A 419 12.05 13.22 20.78
CA ARG A 419 11.88 14.27 21.80
C ARG A 419 12.66 13.94 23.08
N ARG A 420 13.21 14.99 23.70
CA ARG A 420 13.91 14.95 24.98
C ARG A 420 13.52 16.14 25.84
N GLU A 421 13.45 15.97 27.16
CA GLU A 421 13.46 17.11 28.07
C GLU A 421 14.71 17.98 27.81
N PRO A 422 14.62 19.32 27.80
CA PRO A 422 15.80 20.17 27.69
C PRO A 422 16.79 19.85 28.81
N GLY A 423 18.08 19.79 28.47
CA GLY A 423 19.14 19.57 29.43
C GLY A 423 19.17 20.65 30.50
N GLN A 424 19.66 20.30 31.68
CA GLN A 424 19.82 21.24 32.79
C GLN A 424 20.77 22.38 32.38
N PHE A 425 20.32 23.63 32.48
CA PHE A 425 21.11 24.81 32.14
C PHE A 425 20.96 25.92 33.20
N PRO A 426 22.05 26.38 33.84
CA PRO A 426 22.00 27.30 34.98
C PRO A 426 21.54 28.73 34.64
N GLY A 427 21.44 29.07 33.35
CA GLY A 427 20.94 30.37 32.90
C GLY A 427 19.41 30.52 33.06
N PHE A 428 18.67 29.42 33.18
CA PHE A 428 17.23 29.44 33.41
C PHE A 428 16.90 29.33 34.90
N VAL A 429 15.78 29.95 35.32
CA VAL A 429 15.31 29.96 36.72
C VAL A 429 14.87 28.56 37.15
N ASP A 430 14.17 27.84 36.29
CA ASP A 430 13.73 26.45 36.46
C ASP A 430 14.80 25.44 36.03
N GLY A 431 15.96 25.92 35.58
CA GLY A 431 17.03 25.09 35.03
C GLY A 431 16.77 24.52 33.64
N LYS A 432 15.65 24.84 32.96
CA LYS A 432 15.29 24.25 31.66
C LYS A 432 14.82 25.27 30.63
N LYS A 433 13.79 26.07 30.91
CA LYS A 433 13.11 26.91 29.89
C LYS A 433 12.86 28.34 30.34
N ASN A 434 12.61 28.58 31.63
CA ASN A 434 12.17 29.88 32.12
C ASN A 434 13.35 30.85 32.26
N LYS A 435 13.39 31.86 31.38
CA LYS A 435 14.41 32.91 31.45
C LYS A 435 14.29 33.71 32.75
N ARG A 436 15.40 34.28 33.20
CA ARG A 436 15.42 35.23 34.33
C ARG A 436 14.61 36.48 34.01
N LYS A 437 14.10 37.15 35.05
CA LYS A 437 13.29 38.37 34.90
C LYS A 437 14.06 39.44 34.14
N PHE A 438 13.43 39.97 33.09
CA PHE A 438 13.95 41.10 32.32
C PHE A 438 13.39 42.40 32.89
N ALA A 439 14.24 43.44 33.02
CA ALA A 439 13.84 44.79 33.37
C ALA A 439 14.41 45.76 32.33
N LYS A 440 13.53 46.55 31.70
CA LYS A 440 13.94 47.61 30.76
C LYS A 440 14.45 48.80 31.58
N ARG A 441 15.58 49.38 31.14
CA ARG A 441 16.22 50.52 31.81
C ARG A 441 15.45 51.81 31.59
#